data_AF-A0A353TDZ9-F1
#
_entry.id   AF-A0A353TDZ9-F1
#
_cell.length_a   1.000
_cell.length_b   1.000
_cell.length_c   1.000
_cell.angle_alpha   90.00
_cell.angle_beta   90.00
_cell.angle_gamma   90.00
#
_symmetry.space_group_name_H-M   'P 1'
#
loop_
_entity.id
_entity.type
_entity.pdbx_description
1 polymer ?
#
loop_
_entity_poly.entity_id
_entity_poly.type
_entity_poly.pdbx_seq_one_letter_code
_entity_poly.pdbx_strand_id
1 'polypeptide(L)'
;VNAEDALKRPRNIIANPNCTTIQMVVALKAIEDISHIKRVHVSTYQAASGAGASAMAELQEQHRQLVNNENPTISKFAYQLAYNLIPQVDVFTENGYTKEEMKMFNETRKIMHS
;
A
#
# COMPACT_ATOMS: atom_id res chain seq x y z
N VAL A 1 -6.53 -16.76 -3.13
CA VAL A 1 -5.98 -16.56 -4.49
C VAL A 1 -5.09 -17.73 -4.90
N ASN A 2 -4.02 -18.03 -4.16
CA ASN A 2 -3.02 -19.06 -4.51
C ASN A 2 -2.61 -19.94 -3.31
N ALA A 3 -3.57 -20.51 -2.58
CA ALA A 3 -3.30 -21.26 -1.35
C ALA A 3 -2.34 -22.46 -1.56
N GLU A 4 -2.37 -23.08 -2.74
CA GLU A 4 -1.50 -24.20 -3.10
C GLU A 4 -0.01 -23.85 -3.07
N ASP A 5 0.36 -22.59 -3.31
CA ASP A 5 1.75 -22.13 -3.27
C ASP A 5 2.38 -22.30 -1.88
N ALA A 6 1.57 -22.27 -0.82
CA ALA A 6 2.03 -22.49 0.56
C ALA A 6 2.60 -23.90 0.77
N LEU A 7 2.24 -24.87 -0.08
CA LEU A 7 2.78 -26.23 -0.05
C LEU A 7 4.22 -26.29 -0.59
N LYS A 8 4.65 -25.30 -1.39
CA LYS A 8 5.97 -25.22 -2.04
C LYS A 8 6.86 -24.19 -1.35
N ARG A 9 7.38 -24.52 -0.17
CA ARG A 9 8.18 -23.63 0.68
C ARG A 9 9.62 -24.15 0.91
N PRO A 10 10.54 -24.06 -0.06
CA PRO A 10 11.87 -24.68 0.03
C PRO A 10 12.73 -24.17 1.19
N ARG A 11 12.44 -22.95 1.69
CA ARG A 11 13.11 -22.34 2.84
C ARG A 11 12.28 -22.36 4.12
N ASN A 12 11.14 -23.06 4.13
CA ASN A 12 10.16 -23.05 5.23
C ASN A 12 9.67 -21.63 5.62
N ILE A 13 9.66 -20.70 4.66
CA ILE A 13 9.19 -19.32 4.85
C ILE A 13 8.05 -19.07 3.86
N ILE A 14 6.98 -18.45 4.35
CA ILE A 14 5.85 -17.94 3.55
C ILE A 14 5.82 -16.42 3.74
N ALA A 15 5.88 -15.67 2.63
CA ALA A 15 5.79 -14.22 2.67
C ALA A 15 4.31 -13.80 2.71
N ASN A 16 3.95 -12.93 3.66
CA ASN A 16 2.67 -12.26 3.64
C ASN A 16 2.76 -11.03 2.71
N PRO A 17 1.84 -10.85 1.74
CA PRO A 17 1.92 -9.72 0.80
C PRO A 17 1.69 -8.36 1.46
N ASN A 18 1.94 -7.29 0.71
CA ASN A 18 1.57 -5.93 1.07
C ASN A 18 0.05 -5.79 1.23
N CYS A 19 -0.39 -5.00 2.21
CA CYS A 19 -1.80 -4.83 2.55
C CYS A 19 -2.66 -4.31 1.39
N THR A 20 -2.12 -3.41 0.57
CA THR A 20 -2.78 -2.85 -0.61
C THR A 20 -2.90 -3.89 -1.72
N THR A 21 -1.88 -4.74 -1.89
CA THR A 21 -1.96 -5.90 -2.80
C THR A 21 -3.04 -6.89 -2.35
N ILE A 22 -3.08 -7.25 -1.06
CA ILE A 22 -3.98 -8.30 -0.52
C ILE A 22 -5.44 -8.01 -0.88
N GLN A 23 -5.92 -6.80 -0.57
CA GLN A 23 -7.31 -6.42 -0.86
C GLN A 23 -7.61 -6.45 -2.37
N MET A 24 -6.65 -6.03 -3.18
CA MET A 24 -6.81 -5.94 -4.63
C MET A 24 -6.90 -7.33 -5.25
N VAL A 25 -5.97 -8.24 -4.95
CA VAL A 25 -5.95 -9.58 -5.56
C VAL A 25 -7.14 -10.44 -5.18
N VAL A 26 -7.75 -10.22 -4.00
CA VAL A 26 -9.00 -10.89 -3.61
C VAL A 26 -10.13 -10.50 -4.57
N ALA A 27 -10.28 -9.21 -4.86
CA ALA A 27 -11.29 -8.73 -5.81
C ALA A 27 -10.97 -9.14 -7.25
N LEU A 28 -9.71 -8.98 -7.68
CA LEU A 28 -9.28 -9.32 -9.04
C LEU A 28 -9.43 -10.81 -9.34
N LYS A 29 -9.18 -11.71 -8.37
CA LYS A 29 -9.32 -13.15 -8.58
C LYS A 29 -10.74 -13.54 -9.01
N ALA A 30 -11.76 -12.94 -8.41
CA ALA A 30 -13.15 -13.20 -8.81
C ALA A 30 -13.44 -12.80 -10.26
N ILE A 31 -12.80 -11.74 -10.75
CA ILE A 31 -12.94 -11.29 -12.15
C ILE A 31 -12.13 -12.20 -13.08
N GLU A 32 -10.91 -12.55 -12.70
CA GLU A 32 -10.01 -13.43 -13.45
C GLU A 32 -10.64 -14.81 -13.72
N ASP A 33 -11.40 -15.34 -12.77
CA ASP A 33 -12.10 -16.63 -12.90
C ASP A 33 -13.22 -16.61 -13.94
N ILE A 34 -13.68 -15.43 -14.37
CA ILE A 34 -14.68 -15.24 -15.43
C ILE A 34 -14.02 -14.93 -16.76
N SER A 35 -13.03 -14.03 -16.76
CA SER A 35 -12.29 -13.62 -17.94
C SER A 35 -10.91 -13.09 -17.56
N HIS A 36 -9.91 -13.48 -18.34
CA HIS A 36 -8.53 -13.06 -18.13
C HIS A 36 -8.37 -11.53 -18.15
N ILE A 37 -7.76 -10.99 -17.09
CA ILE A 37 -7.47 -9.57 -16.91
C ILE A 37 -6.21 -9.19 -17.67
N LYS A 38 -6.34 -8.25 -18.61
CA LYS A 38 -5.19 -7.77 -19.41
C LYS A 38 -4.46 -6.59 -18.79
N ARG A 39 -5.16 -5.76 -18.01
CA ARG A 39 -4.61 -4.54 -17.41
C ARG A 39 -5.45 -4.10 -16.22
N VAL A 40 -4.78 -3.56 -15.20
CA VAL A 40 -5.40 -2.90 -14.06
C VAL A 40 -4.85 -1.48 -13.97
N HIS A 41 -5.75 -0.51 -13.79
CA HIS A 41 -5.42 0.85 -13.39
C HIS A 41 -6.00 1.06 -12.01
N VAL A 42 -5.17 1.47 -11.04
CA VAL A 42 -5.56 1.62 -9.65
C VAL A 42 -4.93 2.87 -9.07
N SER A 43 -5.71 3.60 -8.27
CA SER A 43 -5.26 4.72 -7.45
C SER A 43 -5.64 4.41 -6.01
N THR A 44 -4.69 4.55 -5.10
CA THR A 44 -4.86 4.14 -3.71
C THR A 44 -5.19 5.34 -2.83
N TYR A 45 -6.03 5.11 -1.83
CA TYR A 45 -6.35 6.09 -0.78
C TYR A 45 -5.93 5.47 0.55
N GLN A 46 -4.62 5.46 0.78
CA GLN A 46 -4.03 4.73 1.91
C GLN A 46 -4.11 5.56 3.19
N ALA A 47 -4.57 4.93 4.27
CA ALA A 47 -4.66 5.56 5.58
C ALA A 47 -3.28 5.68 6.26
N ALA A 48 -3.14 6.67 7.15
CA ALA A 48 -1.94 6.88 7.97
C ALA A 48 -1.52 5.64 8.78
N SER A 49 -2.46 4.76 9.12
CA SER A 49 -2.18 3.50 9.81
C SER A 49 -1.22 2.58 9.05
N GLY A 50 -1.13 2.69 7.72
CA GLY A 50 -0.15 1.97 6.91
C GLY A 50 1.30 2.34 7.24
N ALA A 51 1.54 3.54 7.76
CA ALA A 51 2.85 4.00 8.23
C ALA A 51 3.07 3.72 9.74
N GLY A 52 2.14 3.03 10.39
CA GLY A 52 2.25 2.58 11.78
C GLY A 52 1.70 3.55 12.82
N ALA A 53 1.70 3.13 14.08
CA ALA A 53 1.07 3.85 15.19
C ALA A 53 1.63 5.26 15.40
N SER A 54 2.93 5.46 15.20
CA SER A 54 3.54 6.79 15.33
C SER A 54 3.07 7.77 14.25
N ALA A 55 2.80 7.30 13.04
CA ALA A 55 2.27 8.12 11.96
C ALA A 55 0.79 8.49 12.19
N MET A 56 0.01 7.57 12.80
CA MET A 56 -1.35 7.89 13.25
C MET A 56 -1.35 8.95 14.35
N ALA A 57 -0.45 8.84 15.33
CA ALA A 57 -0.30 9.83 16.40
C ALA A 57 0.10 11.21 15.85
N GLU A 58 1.02 11.24 14.87
CA GLU A 58 1.37 12.49 14.17
C GLU A 58 0.16 13.11 13.46
N LEU A 59 -0.65 12.31 12.77
CA LEU A 59 -1.85 12.84 12.11
C LEU A 59 -2.83 13.45 13.12
N GLN A 60 -3.04 12.82 14.27
CA GLN A 60 -3.88 13.36 15.35
C GLN A 60 -3.32 14.68 15.90
N GLU A 61 -2.00 14.73 16.12
CA GLU A 61 -1.33 15.93 16.62
C GLU A 61 -1.39 17.08 15.60
N GLN A 62 -1.20 16.81 14.31
CA GLN A 62 -1.38 17.82 13.25
C GLN A 62 -2.80 18.40 13.26
N HIS A 63 -3.83 17.58 13.47
CA HIS A 63 -5.21 18.09 13.60
C HIS A 63 -5.36 19.00 14.83
N ARG A 64 -4.84 18.60 15.99
CA ARG A 64 -4.87 19.41 17.22
C ARG A 64 -4.18 20.76 17.02
N GLN A 65 -2.98 20.74 16.43
CA GLN A 65 -2.17 21.93 16.16
C GLN A 65 -2.92 22.90 15.25
N LEU A 66 -3.49 22.40 14.15
CA LEU A 66 -4.21 23.25 13.19
C LEU A 66 -5.46 23.90 13.79
N VAL A 67 -6.23 23.17 14.62
CA VAL A 67 -7.41 23.73 15.31
C VAL A 67 -7.01 24.86 16.28
N ASN A 68 -5.81 24.81 16.83
CA ASN A 68 -5.26 25.82 17.73
C ASN A 68 -4.50 26.96 17.00
N ASN A 69 -4.50 27.00 15.66
CA ASN A 69 -3.68 27.91 14.85
C ASN A 69 -2.17 27.76 15.10
N GLU A 70 -1.71 26.56 15.46
CA GLU A 70 -0.30 26.21 15.61
C GLU A 70 0.25 25.64 14.27
N ASN A 71 1.58 25.69 14.10
CA ASN A 71 2.23 25.06 12.95
C ASN A 71 2.26 23.52 13.11
N PRO A 72 1.84 22.75 12.10
CA PRO A 72 1.81 21.30 12.19
C PRO A 72 3.21 20.69 12.23
N THR A 73 3.41 19.73 13.12
CA THR A 73 4.63 18.93 13.22
C THR A 73 4.65 17.88 12.12
N ILE A 74 5.74 17.86 11.34
CA ILE A 74 5.94 16.92 10.24
C ILE A 74 7.22 16.13 10.55
N SER A 75 7.08 14.86 10.91
CA SER A 75 8.22 14.01 11.32
C SER A 75 8.16 12.59 10.76
N LYS A 76 6.96 12.05 10.51
CA LYS A 76 6.73 10.71 9.97
C LYS A 76 6.37 10.72 8.49
N PHE A 77 5.76 11.80 8.02
CA PHE A 77 5.45 12.01 6.62
C PHE A 77 6.44 12.97 5.97
N ALA A 78 6.55 12.94 4.64
CA ALA A 78 7.36 13.90 3.89
C ALA A 78 6.79 15.33 3.95
N TYR A 79 5.47 15.45 4.14
CA TYR A 79 4.73 16.70 4.19
C TYR A 79 3.60 16.60 5.23
N GLN A 80 2.96 17.72 5.56
CA GLN A 80 1.73 17.73 6.35
C GLN A 80 0.69 16.80 5.72
N LEU A 81 0.08 15.93 6.51
CA LEU A 81 -0.97 15.03 6.06
C LEU A 81 -2.37 15.52 6.45
N ALA A 82 -2.52 16.18 7.60
CA ALA A 82 -3.80 16.74 8.01
C ALA A 82 -4.35 17.69 6.93
N TYR A 83 -5.56 17.42 6.46
CA TYR A 83 -6.22 18.14 5.36
C TYR A 83 -5.45 18.17 4.04
N ASN A 84 -4.61 17.17 3.77
CA ASN A 84 -3.78 17.10 2.58
C ASN A 84 -3.75 15.69 1.96
N LEU A 85 -3.25 15.59 0.74
CA LEU A 85 -2.95 14.32 0.06
C LEU A 85 -1.47 14.31 -0.36
N ILE A 86 -0.79 13.21 -0.06
CA ILE A 86 0.62 13.01 -0.42
C ILE A 86 0.69 11.92 -1.49
N PRO A 87 1.02 12.25 -2.75
CA PRO A 87 1.09 11.27 -3.85
C PRO A 87 2.42 10.50 -3.82
N GLN A 88 2.84 10.05 -2.65
CA GLN A 88 4.07 9.28 -2.46
C GLN A 88 3.95 8.40 -1.21
N VAL A 89 3.98 7.08 -1.42
CA VAL A 89 4.15 6.09 -0.35
C VAL A 89 5.43 5.33 -0.62
N ASP A 90 6.32 5.26 0.38
CA ASP A 90 7.68 4.72 0.24
C ASP A 90 8.57 5.61 -0.69
N VAL A 91 9.76 5.14 -1.05
CA VAL A 91 10.70 5.89 -1.90
C VAL A 91 10.46 5.65 -3.38
N PHE A 92 10.82 6.63 -4.22
CA PHE A 92 10.85 6.47 -5.67
C PHE A 92 11.88 5.42 -6.10
N THR A 93 11.57 4.74 -7.21
CA THR A 93 12.47 3.85 -7.94
C THR A 93 12.88 4.51 -9.26
N GLU A 94 13.83 3.92 -9.98
CA GLU A 94 14.41 4.50 -11.20
C GLU A 94 13.40 4.75 -12.33
N ASN A 95 12.30 4.01 -12.36
CA ASN A 95 11.26 4.14 -13.40
C ASN A 95 10.21 5.22 -13.08
N GLY A 96 10.38 5.98 -12.00
CA GLY A 96 9.47 7.04 -11.57
C GLY A 96 8.30 6.58 -10.70
N TYR A 97 8.11 5.28 -10.48
CA TYR A 97 7.12 4.74 -9.53
C TYR A 97 7.73 4.59 -8.14
N THR A 98 6.91 4.66 -7.10
CA THR A 98 7.33 4.37 -5.73
C THR A 98 7.49 2.87 -5.49
N LYS A 99 8.24 2.50 -4.44
CA LYS A 99 8.33 1.10 -4.01
C LYS A 99 6.97 0.51 -3.63
N GLU A 100 6.03 1.30 -3.11
CA GLU A 100 4.68 0.81 -2.82
C GLU A 100 3.95 0.41 -4.11
N GLU A 101 3.99 1.26 -5.14
CA GLU A 101 3.41 0.96 -6.45
C GLU A 101 4.09 -0.27 -7.09
N MET A 102 5.41 -0.37 -6.99
CA MET A 102 6.15 -1.52 -7.49
C MET A 102 5.89 -2.80 -6.70
N LYS A 103 5.60 -2.74 -5.38
CA LYS A 103 5.13 -3.91 -4.61
C LYS A 103 3.78 -4.38 -5.15
N MET A 104 2.82 -3.46 -5.33
CA MET A 104 1.51 -3.80 -5.91
C MET A 104 1.65 -4.46 -7.28
N PHE A 105 2.51 -3.92 -8.14
CA PHE A 105 2.79 -4.49 -9.46
C PHE A 105 3.39 -5.90 -9.38
N ASN A 106 4.51 -6.06 -8.65
CA ASN A 106 5.28 -7.31 -8.62
C ASN A 106 4.55 -8.42 -7.85
N GLU A 107 3.97 -8.10 -6.69
CA GLU A 107 3.28 -9.07 -5.86
C GLU A 107 1.99 -9.56 -6.52
N THR A 108 1.23 -8.68 -7.19
CA THR A 108 0.04 -9.09 -7.93
C THR A 108 0.37 -10.12 -8.98
N ARG A 109 1.39 -9.87 -9.82
CA ARG A 109 1.85 -10.81 -10.86
C ARG A 109 2.26 -12.16 -10.26
N LYS A 110 3.00 -12.12 -9.15
CA LYS A 110 3.43 -13.35 -8.46
C LYS A 110 2.26 -14.14 -7.87
N ILE A 111 1.30 -13.47 -7.23
CA ILE A 111 0.16 -14.10 -6.55
C ILE A 111 -0.89 -14.62 -7.54
N MET A 112 -1.13 -13.87 -8.62
CA MET A 112 -2.11 -14.20 -9.66
C MET A 112 -1.54 -15.09 -10.77
N HIS A 113 -0.26 -15.46 -10.68
CA HIS A 113 0.47 -16.23 -11.71
C HIS A 113 0.37 -15.61 -13.11
N SER A 114 0.54 -14.27 -13.20
CA SER A 114 0.35 -13.46 -14.42
C SER A 114 1.62 -12.82 -14.97
#